data_AF-A0A9P6XTJ9-F1
#
_entry.id   AF-A0A9P6XTJ9-F1
#
_cell.length_a   1.000
_cell.length_b   1.000
_cell.length_c   1.000
_cell.angle_alpha   90.00
_cell.angle_beta   90.00
_cell.angle_gamma   90.00
#
_symmetry.space_group_name_H-M   'P 1'
#
loop_
_entity.id
_entity.type
_entity.pdbx_description
1 polymer ?
#
loop_
_entity_poly.entity_id
_entity_poly.type
_entity_poly.pdbx_seq_one_letter_code
_entity_poly.pdbx_strand_id
1 'polypeptide(L)'
;MLVLSPHMGVLLLSLASVWSFAPLPDGYTLAHYSAVFSESQGMIANTLLYCGLAAGVDVILGTAIAYLMLRTRLPARQWLDFMASAALAIPGIVLAIGFLRTFRGIELPGGCPTRCGHAWRPCSRSTSHWKRPRNRWAPPA
;
A
#
# COMPACT_ATOMS: atom_id res chain seq x y z
N MET A 1 8.11 -27.75 12.09
CA MET A 1 9.39 -27.24 11.54
C MET A 1 9.26 -26.65 10.13
N LEU A 2 8.34 -27.12 9.26
CA LEU A 2 8.15 -26.57 7.91
C LEU A 2 7.63 -25.11 7.85
N VAL A 3 6.99 -24.61 8.92
CA VAL A 3 6.43 -23.23 8.98
C VAL A 3 7.50 -22.18 9.33
N LEU A 4 8.58 -22.58 10.02
CA LEU A 4 9.65 -21.65 10.40
C LEU A 4 10.71 -21.48 9.30
N SER A 5 10.79 -22.38 8.32
CA SER A 5 11.78 -22.29 7.25
C SER A 5 11.75 -20.97 6.47
N PRO A 6 10.59 -20.38 6.07
CA PRO A 6 10.60 -19.07 5.40
C PRO A 6 10.99 -17.93 6.36
N HIS A 7 10.67 -18.05 7.64
CA HIS A 7 11.01 -17.02 8.64
C HIS A 7 12.52 -16.96 8.87
N MET A 8 13.18 -18.11 8.92
CA MET A 8 14.64 -18.18 8.95
C MET A 8 15.28 -17.63 7.68
N GLY A 9 14.68 -17.86 6.51
CA GLY A 9 15.14 -17.29 5.24
C GLY A 9 15.07 -15.77 5.21
N VAL A 10 13.96 -15.18 5.69
CA VAL A 10 13.81 -13.71 5.79
C VAL A 10 14.79 -13.13 6.80
N LEU A 11 15.00 -13.79 7.94
CA LEU A 11 15.98 -13.36 8.95
C LEU A 11 17.40 -13.31 8.37
N LEU A 12 17.80 -14.36 7.64
CA LEU A 12 19.10 -14.43 6.96
C LEU A 12 19.22 -13.34 5.89
N LEU A 13 18.16 -13.08 5.13
CA LEU A 13 18.14 -12.05 4.09
C LEU A 13 18.27 -10.63 4.67
N SER A 14 17.66 -10.37 5.83
CA SER A 14 17.72 -9.05 6.49
C SER A 14 19.13 -8.69 6.98
N LEU A 15 20.02 -9.68 7.15
CA LEU A 15 21.40 -9.51 7.64
C LEU A 15 22.45 -9.64 6.52
N ALA A 16 22.06 -10.13 5.34
CA ALA A 16 22.96 -10.38 4.22
C ALA A 16 23.19 -9.10 3.38
N SER A 17 24.46 -8.80 3.09
CA SER A 17 24.87 -7.61 2.31
C SER A 17 24.47 -7.67 0.83
N VAL A 18 24.88 -8.71 0.12
CA VAL A 18 24.54 -9.00 -1.28
C VAL A 18 24.38 -10.51 -1.42
N TRP A 19 23.22 -10.96 -1.92
CA TRP A 19 22.97 -12.39 -2.13
C TRP A 19 23.21 -12.75 -3.60
N SER A 20 24.44 -13.16 -3.92
CA SER A 20 24.81 -13.67 -5.25
C SER A 20 24.82 -15.20 -5.22
N PHE A 21 23.67 -15.84 -5.48
CA PHE A 21 23.55 -17.26 -5.85
C PHE A 21 24.34 -18.30 -5.00
N ALA A 22 24.61 -18.01 -3.71
CA ALA A 22 25.31 -18.92 -2.79
C ALA A 22 24.42 -19.29 -1.58
N PRO A 23 24.50 -20.53 -1.06
CA PRO A 23 23.71 -20.98 0.08
C PRO A 23 24.12 -20.33 1.43
N LEU A 24 25.24 -19.61 1.50
CA LEU A 24 25.66 -18.80 2.66
C LEU A 24 26.06 -17.37 2.23
N PRO A 25 25.68 -16.31 2.98
CA PRO A 25 26.06 -14.93 2.69
C PRO A 25 27.57 -14.68 2.92
N ASP A 26 28.26 -14.05 1.98
CA ASP A 26 29.70 -13.73 2.05
C ASP A 26 30.06 -12.58 3.03
N GLY A 27 29.07 -11.95 3.66
CA GLY A 27 29.31 -10.93 4.68
C GLY A 27 28.03 -10.47 5.38
N TYR A 28 28.07 -10.48 6.70
CA TYR A 28 27.02 -9.93 7.58
C TYR A 28 27.21 -8.43 7.71
N THR A 29 26.19 -7.63 7.34
CA THR A 29 26.25 -6.17 7.46
C THR A 29 25.02 -5.62 8.18
N LEU A 30 25.25 -4.64 9.06
CA LEU A 30 24.21 -3.86 9.72
C LEU A 30 23.84 -2.59 8.95
N ALA A 31 24.45 -2.37 7.77
CA ALA A 31 24.25 -1.18 6.95
C ALA A 31 22.82 -1.05 6.39
N HIS A 32 22.12 -2.17 6.16
CA HIS A 32 20.73 -2.15 5.68
C HIS A 32 19.77 -1.60 6.72
N TYR A 33 19.97 -1.92 8.00
CA TYR A 33 19.18 -1.37 9.09
C TYR A 33 19.46 0.12 9.30
N SER A 34 20.73 0.56 9.24
CA SER A 34 21.07 1.98 9.41
C SER A 34 20.56 2.86 8.25
N ALA A 35 20.56 2.34 7.02
CA ALA A 35 19.96 3.01 5.86
C ALA A 35 18.42 3.13 5.99
N VAL A 36 17.74 2.09 6.49
CA VAL A 36 16.29 2.12 6.70
C VAL A 36 15.91 3.13 7.80
N PHE A 37 16.66 3.17 8.91
CA PHE A 37 16.37 4.11 10.00
C PHE A 37 16.62 5.58 9.64
N SER A 38 17.58 5.88 8.75
CA SER A 38 17.89 7.25 8.33
C SER A 38 16.95 7.77 7.24
N GLU A 39 16.62 6.96 6.24
CA GLU A 39 15.82 7.39 5.08
C GLU A 39 14.31 7.11 5.23
N SER A 40 13.93 6.06 5.97
CA SER A 40 12.53 5.56 5.95
C SER A 40 11.67 5.98 7.14
N GLN A 41 12.20 6.76 8.09
CA GLN A 41 11.48 7.13 9.31
C GLN A 41 10.13 7.83 9.02
N GLY A 42 10.06 8.68 7.99
CA GLY A 42 8.82 9.34 7.58
C GLY A 42 7.77 8.38 6.98
N MET A 43 8.19 7.40 6.18
CA MET A 43 7.27 6.41 5.59
C MET A 43 6.72 5.44 6.65
N ILE A 44 7.57 5.07 7.61
CA ILE A 44 7.21 4.20 8.73
C ILE A 44 6.17 4.90 9.61
N ALA A 45 6.40 6.18 9.96
CA ALA A 45 5.48 6.97 10.76
C ALA A 45 4.10 7.15 10.08
N ASN A 46 4.08 7.46 8.78
CA ASN A 46 2.83 7.64 8.04
C ASN A 46 2.00 6.35 7.97
N THR A 47 2.65 5.21 7.74
CA THR A 47 1.97 3.90 7.73
C THR A 47 1.45 3.54 9.11
N LEU A 48 2.25 3.73 10.17
CA LEU A 48 1.83 3.46 11.55
C LEU A 48 0.64 4.33 11.96
N LEU A 49 0.68 5.62 11.62
CA LEU A 49 -0.42 6.53 11.91
C LEU A 49 -1.69 6.11 11.16
N TYR A 50 -1.57 5.81 9.86
CA TYR A 50 -2.70 5.36 9.06
C TYR A 50 -3.31 4.05 9.55
N CYS A 51 -2.49 3.02 9.76
CA CYS A 51 -2.92 1.73 10.28
C CYS A 51 -3.49 1.83 11.70
N GLY A 52 -2.88 2.67 12.56
CA GLY A 52 -3.36 2.89 13.92
C GLY A 52 -4.73 3.55 13.96
N LEU A 53 -4.96 4.58 13.13
CA LEU A 53 -6.27 5.21 13.00
C LEU A 53 -7.31 4.23 12.43
N ALA A 54 -6.96 3.48 11.38
CA ALA A 54 -7.85 2.48 10.80
C ALA A 54 -8.25 1.41 11.84
N ALA A 55 -7.26 0.81 12.52
CA ALA A 55 -7.50 -0.19 13.55
C ALA A 55 -8.35 0.34 14.72
N GLY A 56 -8.14 1.61 15.12
CA GLY A 56 -8.96 2.24 16.15
C GLY A 56 -10.43 2.34 15.73
N VAL A 57 -10.69 2.77 14.49
CA VAL A 57 -12.05 2.82 13.94
C VAL A 57 -12.66 1.42 13.83
N ASP A 58 -11.90 0.43 13.36
CA ASP A 58 -12.35 -0.96 13.23
C ASP A 58 -12.76 -1.56 14.58
N VAL A 59 -11.99 -1.32 15.64
CA VAL A 59 -12.31 -1.80 16.99
C VAL A 59 -13.57 -1.14 17.54
N ILE A 60 -13.73 0.17 17.39
CA ILE A 60 -14.92 0.89 17.85
C ILE A 60 -16.17 0.35 17.14
N LEU A 61 -16.11 0.23 15.80
CA LEU A 61 -17.24 -0.21 15.00
C LEU A 61 -17.58 -1.68 15.27
N GLY A 62 -16.58 -2.56 15.29
CA GLY A 62 -16.77 -3.98 15.60
C GLY A 62 -17.34 -4.20 17.01
N THR A 63 -16.86 -3.45 17.99
CA THR A 63 -17.37 -3.51 19.37
C THR A 63 -18.80 -3.00 19.47
N ALA A 64 -19.14 -1.91 18.76
CA ALA A 64 -20.50 -1.38 18.72
C ALA A 64 -21.48 -2.40 18.12
N ILE A 65 -21.11 -3.06 17.02
CA ILE A 65 -21.91 -4.12 16.39
C ILE A 65 -22.08 -5.31 17.36
N ALA A 66 -20.99 -5.78 17.97
CA ALA A 66 -21.03 -6.88 18.93
C ALA A 66 -21.92 -6.56 20.15
N TYR A 67 -21.84 -5.32 20.66
CA TYR A 67 -22.64 -4.87 21.79
C TYR A 67 -24.14 -4.83 21.45
N LEU A 68 -24.50 -4.30 20.27
CA LEU A 68 -25.88 -4.29 19.78
C LEU A 68 -26.44 -5.71 19.60
N MET A 69 -25.63 -6.65 19.11
CA MET A 69 -26.05 -8.05 18.97
C MET A 69 -26.33 -8.73 20.32
N LEU A 70 -25.57 -8.38 21.36
CA LEU A 70 -25.71 -9.01 22.68
C LEU A 70 -26.88 -8.44 23.49
N ARG A 71 -27.10 -7.12 23.44
CA ARG A 71 -28.10 -6.45 24.28
C ARG A 71 -29.49 -6.34 23.66
N THR A 72 -29.64 -6.47 22.35
CA THR A 72 -30.90 -6.14 21.65
C THR A 72 -31.51 -7.36 20.98
N ARG A 73 -32.78 -7.67 21.29
CA ARG A 73 -33.60 -8.73 20.64
C ARG A 73 -34.13 -8.27 19.26
N LEU A 74 -33.33 -7.56 18.47
CA LEU A 74 -33.74 -7.04 17.17
C LEU A 74 -33.78 -8.19 16.12
N PRO A 75 -34.85 -8.32 15.32
CA PRO A 75 -34.88 -9.27 14.19
C PRO A 75 -33.83 -8.95 13.11
N ALA A 76 -33.26 -7.73 13.14
CA ALA A 76 -32.20 -7.28 12.24
C ALA A 76 -30.82 -7.94 12.50
N ARG A 77 -30.65 -8.70 13.60
CA ARG A 77 -29.37 -9.39 13.91
C ARG A 77 -28.90 -10.30 12.78
N GLN A 78 -29.81 -11.07 12.20
CA GLN A 78 -29.47 -12.02 11.12
C GLN A 78 -29.12 -11.29 9.82
N TRP A 79 -29.77 -10.15 9.55
CA TRP A 79 -29.46 -9.33 8.36
C TRP A 79 -28.11 -8.62 8.48
N LEU A 80 -27.79 -8.08 9.66
CA LEU A 80 -26.49 -7.44 9.92
C LEU A 80 -25.34 -8.45 9.79
N ASP A 81 -25.50 -9.64 10.36
CA ASP A 81 -24.52 -10.72 10.28
C ASP A 81 -24.36 -11.26 8.84
N PHE A 82 -25.46 -11.36 8.10
CA PHE A 82 -25.43 -11.73 6.69
C PHE A 82 -24.72 -10.68 5.82
N MET A 83 -24.96 -9.39 6.05
CA MET A 83 -24.27 -8.32 5.30
C MET A 83 -22.78 -8.26 5.64
N ALA A 84 -22.41 -8.48 6.91
CA ALA A 84 -21.02 -8.54 7.33
C ALA A 84 -20.26 -9.71 6.69
N SER A 85 -20.85 -10.92 6.71
CA SER A 85 -20.28 -12.10 6.08
C SER A 85 -20.23 -12.00 4.55
N ALA A 86 -21.27 -11.42 3.94
CA ALA A 86 -21.27 -11.12 2.51
C ALA A 86 -20.13 -10.16 2.13
N ALA A 87 -19.88 -9.11 2.92
CA ALA A 87 -18.78 -8.19 2.69
C ALA A 87 -17.40 -8.85 2.83
N LEU A 88 -17.23 -9.74 3.82
CA LEU A 88 -16.00 -10.52 4.03
C LEU A 88 -15.73 -11.52 2.91
N ALA A 89 -16.77 -12.07 2.28
CA ALA A 89 -16.66 -13.00 1.17
C ALA A 89 -16.23 -12.31 -0.14
N ILE A 90 -16.37 -10.99 -0.25
CA ILE A 90 -15.95 -10.24 -1.44
C ILE A 90 -14.41 -10.26 -1.51
N PRO A 91 -13.81 -10.74 -2.61
CA PRO A 91 -12.37 -10.69 -2.77
C PRO A 91 -11.90 -9.23 -2.84
N GLY A 92 -10.86 -8.88 -2.07
CA GLY A 92 -10.37 -7.50 -1.93
C GLY A 92 -9.99 -6.82 -3.26
N ILE A 93 -9.64 -7.60 -4.28
CA ILE A 93 -9.37 -7.10 -5.64
C ILE A 93 -10.60 -6.40 -6.25
N VAL A 94 -11.81 -6.90 -6.00
CA VAL A 94 -13.05 -6.31 -6.53
C VAL A 94 -13.29 -4.95 -5.87
N LEU A 95 -13.09 -4.84 -4.56
CA LEU A 95 -13.16 -3.58 -3.81
C LEU A 95 -12.14 -2.56 -4.35
N ALA A 96 -10.90 -2.98 -4.60
CA ALA A 96 -9.85 -2.11 -5.12
C ALA A 96 -10.20 -1.54 -6.52
N ILE A 97 -10.69 -2.38 -7.43
CA ILE A 97 -11.09 -1.95 -8.77
C ILE A 97 -12.33 -1.04 -8.70
N GLY A 98 -13.29 -1.35 -7.83
CA GLY A 98 -14.46 -0.50 -7.58
C GLY A 98 -14.05 0.88 -7.11
N PHE A 99 -13.19 0.95 -6.08
CA PHE A 99 -12.65 2.20 -5.56
C PHE A 99 -11.93 3.00 -6.66
N LEU A 100 -11.03 2.38 -7.41
CA LEU A 100 -10.31 3.04 -8.50
C LEU A 100 -11.28 3.63 -9.54
N ARG A 101 -12.34 2.90 -9.93
CA ARG A 101 -13.35 3.40 -10.88
C ARG A 101 -14.12 4.60 -10.32
N THR A 102 -14.47 4.57 -9.03
CA THR A 102 -15.18 5.67 -8.37
C THR A 102 -14.34 6.96 -8.32
N PHE A 103 -13.04 6.86 -8.05
CA PHE A 103 -12.15 8.04 -7.93
C PHE A 103 -11.52 8.50 -9.24
N ARG A 104 -11.62 7.72 -10.33
CA ARG A 104 -11.02 8.06 -11.63
C ARG A 104 -11.70 9.25 -12.35
N GLY A 105 -12.86 9.71 -11.90
CA GLY A 105 -13.61 10.80 -12.51
C GLY A 105 -13.97 11.96 -11.57
N ILE A 106 -13.51 11.95 -10.32
CA ILE A 106 -13.82 13.01 -9.37
C ILE A 106 -12.89 14.21 -9.63
N GLU A 107 -13.44 15.30 -10.17
CA GLU A 107 -12.71 16.57 -10.29
C GLU A 107 -12.72 17.23 -8.91
N LEU A 108 -11.60 17.10 -8.19
CA LEU A 108 -11.38 17.82 -6.94
C LEU A 108 -11.52 19.33 -7.23
N PRO A 109 -12.36 20.09 -6.50
CA PRO A 109 -12.50 21.52 -6.71
C PRO A 109 -11.17 22.21 -6.37
N GLY A 110 -10.34 22.44 -7.40
CA GLY A 110 -8.98 22.98 -7.30
C GLY A 110 -7.84 22.09 -7.84
N GLY A 111 -8.12 20.88 -8.34
CA GLY A 111 -7.12 19.94 -8.86
C GLY A 111 -7.10 19.82 -10.39
N CYS A 112 -5.91 19.63 -10.97
CA CYS A 112 -5.71 19.36 -12.40
C CYS A 112 -6.52 18.11 -12.81
N PRO A 113 -7.26 18.12 -13.94
CA PRO A 113 -8.16 17.03 -14.30
C PRO A 113 -7.41 15.71 -14.50
N THR A 114 -7.85 14.66 -13.80
CA THR A 114 -7.39 13.27 -13.93
C THR A 114 -7.77 12.61 -15.27
N ARG A 115 -8.28 13.40 -16.22
CA ARG A 115 -8.61 13.03 -17.60
C ARG A 115 -7.36 12.84 -18.49
N CYS A 116 -6.33 12.16 -17.98
CA CYS A 116 -5.21 11.63 -18.77
C CYS A 116 -5.24 10.08 -18.80
N GLY A 117 -6.43 9.49 -18.78
CA GLY A 117 -6.61 8.05 -18.61
C GLY A 117 -6.55 7.18 -19.86
N HIS A 118 -6.47 7.74 -21.07
CA HIS A 118 -6.42 6.96 -22.32
C HIS A 118 -5.16 7.20 -23.17
N ALA A 119 -4.29 8.11 -22.75
CA ALA A 119 -2.97 8.27 -23.31
C ALA A 119 -2.04 8.58 -22.16
N TRP A 120 -1.02 7.75 -21.95
CA TRP A 120 0.14 7.96 -21.07
C TRP A 120 0.98 9.19 -21.48
N ARG A 121 0.36 10.24 -22.01
CA ARG A 121 1.00 11.52 -22.28
C ARG A 121 0.99 12.30 -20.98
N PRO A 122 2.17 12.71 -20.46
CA PRO A 122 2.24 13.66 -19.36
C PRO A 122 1.42 14.90 -19.73
N CYS A 123 0.58 15.36 -18.80
CA CYS A 123 -0.10 16.65 -18.84
C CYS A 123 0.97 17.76 -18.86
N SER A 124 1.53 18.01 -20.05
CA SER A 124 2.47 19.09 -20.29
C SER A 124 1.69 20.37 -20.54
N ARG A 125 1.21 20.99 -19.46
CA ARG A 125 0.79 22.39 -19.53
C ARG A 125 2.01 23.29 -19.32
N SER A 126 2.66 23.53 -20.46
CA SER A 126 3.52 24.67 -20.82
C SER A 126 3.63 25.82 -19.81
N THR A 127 4.85 26.08 -19.32
CA THR A 127 5.49 27.41 -19.25
C THR A 127 7.03 27.28 -19.29
N SER A 128 7.57 27.17 -20.51
CA SER A 128 8.58 28.10 -21.08
C SER A 128 9.86 28.51 -20.30
N HIS A 129 10.56 27.64 -19.55
CA HIS A 129 11.88 28.04 -19.04
C HIS A 129 13.01 26.98 -19.01
N TRP A 130 12.76 25.74 -19.44
CA TRP A 130 13.78 24.68 -19.45
C TRP A 130 14.14 24.22 -20.86
N LYS A 131 15.00 25.00 -21.53
CA LYS A 131 15.76 24.59 -22.71
C LYS A 131 16.71 23.46 -22.30
N ARG A 132 16.31 22.19 -22.45
CA ARG A 132 17.28 21.08 -22.46
C ARG A 132 17.96 21.04 -23.83
N PRO A 133 19.30 21.14 -23.93
CA PRO A 133 20.00 20.87 -25.18
C PRO A 133 19.86 19.38 -25.51
N ARG A 134 19.14 19.14 -26.61
CA ARG A 134 19.03 17.88 -27.34
C ARG A 134 20.43 17.54 -27.88
N ASN A 135 20.92 16.31 -27.66
CA ASN A 135 22.08 15.61 -28.29
C ASN A 135 23.44 15.49 -27.54
N ARG A 136 23.60 14.46 -26.69
CA ARG A 136 24.95 13.99 -26.24
C ARG A 136 25.10 12.47 -26.12
N TRP A 137 24.22 11.68 -26.73
CA TRP A 137 24.33 10.21 -26.67
C TRP A 137 23.86 9.55 -27.97
N ALA A 138 24.65 9.74 -29.04
CA ALA A 138 24.63 8.86 -30.20
C ALA A 138 26.01 8.17 -30.27
N PRO A 139 26.09 6.83 -30.22
CA PRO A 139 27.34 6.13 -30.44
C PRO A 139 27.74 6.18 -31.92
N PRO A 140 29.03 6.34 -32.27
CA PRO A 140 29.49 6.28 -33.66
C PRO A 140 29.44 4.83 -34.19
N ALA A 141 29.14 4.74 -35.48
CA ALA A 141 29.17 3.53 -36.31
C ALA A 141 30.58 3.01 -36.58
#